data_AF-A0A523V5X9-F1
#
_entry.id   AF-A0A523V5X9-F1
#
_cell.length_a   1.000
_cell.length_b   1.000
_cell.length_c   1.000
_cell.angle_alpha   90.00
_cell.angle_beta   90.00
_cell.angle_gamma   90.00
#
_symmetry.space_group_name_H-M   'P 1'
#
loop_
_entity.id
_entity.type
_entity.pdbx_description
1 polymer ?
#
loop_
_entity_poly.entity_id
_entity_poly.type
_entity_poly.pdbx_seq_one_letter_code
_entity_poly.pdbx_strand_id
1 'polypeptide(L)' 'PRQWEDELLPEVIDLVVRHKRASISMLQRRLRIGYTRAARLMDFLERKGMVGPQPPGGKAREVFPDVARAVLTQSER' A
#
# COMPACT_ATOMS: atom_id res chain seq x y z
N PRO A 1 -2.40 10.96 -16.01
CA PRO A 1 -3.02 9.73 -15.46
C PRO A 1 -3.37 9.94 -13.98
N ARG A 2 -4.64 9.73 -13.62
CA ARG A 2 -5.15 9.92 -12.26
C ARG A 2 -4.37 8.99 -11.31
N GLN A 3 -3.71 9.55 -10.31
CA GLN A 3 -2.78 8.85 -9.41
C GLN A 3 -3.45 7.78 -8.51
N TRP A 4 -4.76 7.52 -8.71
CA TRP A 4 -5.65 6.79 -7.82
C TRP A 4 -6.44 5.66 -8.50
N GLU A 5 -6.24 5.41 -9.81
CA GLU A 5 -6.89 4.33 -10.58
C GLU A 5 -5.95 3.14 -10.84
N ASP A 6 -4.99 2.88 -9.94
CA ASP A 6 -4.18 1.67 -10.12
C ASP A 6 -5.06 0.44 -9.87
N GLU A 7 -5.25 -0.37 -10.90
CA GLU A 7 -6.07 -1.59 -10.87
C GLU A 7 -5.65 -2.57 -9.77
N LEU A 8 -4.39 -2.49 -9.32
CA LEU A 8 -3.84 -3.36 -8.27
C LEU A 8 -4.09 -2.81 -6.87
N LEU A 9 -4.66 -1.62 -6.73
CA LEU A 9 -4.85 -1.00 -5.42
C LEU A 9 -5.63 -1.89 -4.43
N PRO A 10 -6.72 -2.59 -4.81
CA PRO A 10 -7.40 -3.52 -3.93
C PRO A 10 -6.48 -4.67 -3.46
N GLU A 11 -5.70 -5.24 -4.38
CA GLU A 11 -4.77 -6.34 -4.09
C GLU A 11 -3.62 -5.87 -3.19
N VAL A 12 -3.11 -4.65 -3.41
CA VAL A 12 -2.10 -4.01 -2.57
C VAL A 12 -2.61 -3.85 -1.14
N ILE A 13 -3.81 -3.31 -0.96
CA ILE A 13 -4.40 -3.09 0.37
C ILE A 13 -4.53 -4.42 1.10
N ASP A 14 -5.11 -5.43 0.45
CA ASP A 14 -5.28 -6.77 1.01
C ASP A 14 -3.93 -7.43 1.36
N LEU A 15 -2.94 -7.35 0.46
CA LEU A 15 -1.58 -7.85 0.70
C LEU A 15 -0.95 -7.21 1.94
N VAL A 16 -1.03 -5.88 2.05
CA VAL A 16 -0.40 -5.10 3.10
C VAL A 16 -1.08 -5.35 4.46
N VAL A 17 -2.41 -5.45 4.50
CA VAL A 17 -3.18 -5.83 5.68
C VAL A 17 -2.80 -7.23 6.18
N ARG A 18 -2.68 -8.21 5.27
CA ARG A 18 -2.30 -9.58 5.64
C ARG A 18 -0.88 -9.67 6.20
N HIS A 19 0.07 -8.96 5.61
CA HIS A 19 1.48 -9.04 6.02
C HIS A 19 1.82 -8.16 7.23
N LYS A 20 0.94 -7.21 7.60
CA LYS A 20 1.14 -6.22 8.68
C LYS A 20 2.42 -5.36 8.54
N ARG A 21 3.11 -5.47 7.40
CA ARG A 21 4.31 -4.72 7.05
C ARG A 21 4.29 -4.46 5.55
N ALA A 22 4.78 -3.30 5.12
CA ALA A 22 4.80 -2.91 3.71
C ALA A 22 6.20 -2.47 3.27
N SER A 23 6.67 -2.94 2.11
CA SER A 23 7.86 -2.39 1.47
C SER A 23 7.71 -2.38 -0.05
N ILE A 24 8.42 -1.47 -0.72
CA ILE A 24 8.38 -1.37 -2.19
C ILE A 24 8.83 -2.70 -2.82
N SER A 25 9.92 -3.30 -2.33
CA SER A 25 10.42 -4.60 -2.79
C SER A 25 9.47 -5.77 -2.55
N MET A 26 8.62 -5.71 -1.52
CA MET A 26 7.55 -6.68 -1.31
C MET A 26 6.48 -6.56 -2.39
N LEU A 27 5.99 -5.34 -2.66
CA LEU A 27 5.00 -5.09 -3.69
C LEU A 27 5.52 -5.50 -5.07
N GLN A 28 6.77 -5.16 -5.40
CA GLN A 28 7.40 -5.56 -6.66
C GLN A 28 7.38 -7.08 -6.86
N ARG A 29 7.77 -7.85 -5.84
CA ARG A 29 7.86 -9.32 -5.95
C ARG A 29 6.50 -10.01 -5.96
N ARG A 30 5.56 -9.54 -5.15
CA ARG A 30 4.24 -10.19 -5.01
C ARG A 30 3.29 -9.84 -6.13
N LEU A 31 3.32 -8.59 -6.61
CA LEU A 31 2.43 -8.11 -7.67
C LEU A 31 3.11 -8.07 -9.04
N ARG A 32 4.40 -8.44 -9.12
CA ARG A 32 5.21 -8.46 -10.35
C ARG A 32 5.23 -7.10 -11.07
N ILE A 33 5.34 -6.02 -10.31
CA ILE A 33 5.36 -4.64 -10.81
C ILE A 33 6.74 -3.99 -10.69
N GLY A 34 7.00 -2.99 -11.54
CA GLY A 34 8.22 -2.19 -11.48
C GLY A 34 8.29 -1.26 -10.26
N TYR A 35 9.50 -0.81 -9.93
CA TYR A 35 9.78 0.07 -8.79
C TYR A 35 8.89 1.32 -8.76
N THR A 36 8.80 2.04 -9.88
CA THR A 36 8.03 3.29 -9.94
C THR A 36 6.56 3.09 -9.61
N ARG A 37 5.95 1.98 -10.05
CA ARG A 37 4.56 1.66 -9.75
C ARG A 37 4.40 1.31 -8.26
N ALA A 38 5.27 0.45 -7.73
CA ALA A 38 5.28 0.08 -6.32
C ALA A 38 5.52 1.28 -5.38
N ALA A 39 6.40 2.20 -5.75
CA ALA A 39 6.67 3.43 -5.00
C ALA A 39 5.42 4.32 -4.93
N ARG A 40 4.77 4.59 -6.08
CA ARG A 40 3.52 5.38 -6.11
C ARG A 40 2.41 4.77 -5.28
N LEU A 41 2.26 3.44 -5.32
CA LEU A 41 1.30 2.72 -4.50
C LEU A 41 1.61 2.87 -3.02
N MET A 42 2.89 2.75 -2.62
CA MET A 42 3.32 2.95 -1.24
C MET A 42 3.01 4.37 -0.75
N ASP A 43 3.32 5.39 -1.55
CA ASP A 43 3.04 6.78 -1.22
C ASP A 43 1.53 7.03 -1.09
N PHE A 44 0.71 6.35 -1.89
CA PHE A 44 -0.75 6.41 -1.75
C PHE A 44 -1.22 5.82 -0.41
N LEU A 45 -0.72 4.63 -0.04
CA LEU A 45 -1.07 4.01 1.24
C LEU A 45 -0.66 4.89 2.43
N GLU A 46 0.51 5.53 2.34
CA GLU A 46 0.98 6.49 3.36
C GLU A 46 0.06 7.71 3.45
N ARG A 47 -0.27 8.34 2.32
CA ARG A 47 -1.20 9.49 2.29
C ARG A 47 -2.59 9.15 2.84
N LYS A 48 -3.03 7.90 2.71
CA LYS A 48 -4.30 7.42 3.26
C LYS A 48 -4.20 6.98 4.73
N GLY A 49 -3.02 7.06 5.34
CA GLY A 49 -2.79 6.63 6.73
C GLY A 49 -2.86 5.12 6.92
N MET A 50 -2.83 4.33 5.85
CA MET A 50 -2.82 2.87 5.92
C MET A 50 -1.43 2.33 6.26
N VAL A 51 -0.40 3.10 5.92
CA VAL A 51 1.00 2.76 6.12
C VAL A 51 1.70 3.94 6.76
N GLY A 52 2.59 3.68 7.71
CA GLY A 52 3.39 4.71 8.38
C GLY A 52 4.51 5.28 7.51
N PRO A 53 5.20 6.33 8.00
CA PRO A 53 6.32 6.92 7.29
C PRO A 53 7.46 5.91 7.09
N GLN A 54 8.30 6.16 6.08
CA GLN A 54 9.46 5.31 5.80
C GLN A 54 10.44 5.31 7.00
N PRO A 55 10.70 4.15 7.65
CA PRO A 55 11.66 4.10 8.73
C PRO A 55 13.10 4.25 8.20
N PRO A 56 14.05 4.72 9.04
CA PRO A 56 15.46 4.75 8.70
C PRO A 56 16.01 3.37 8.29
N GLY A 57 16.99 3.38 7.39
CA GLY A 57 17.68 2.16 6.95
C GLY A 57 16.85 1.25 6.04
N GLY A 58 15.83 1.77 5.35
CA GLY A 58 15.08 1.02 4.34
C GLY A 58 14.21 -0.12 4.88
N LYS A 59 13.91 -0.10 6.19
CA LYS A 59 13.05 -1.13 6.81
C LYS A 59 11.62 -1.05 6.26
N ALA A 60 10.91 -2.17 6.36
CA ALA A 60 9.49 -2.22 6.01
C ALA A 60 8.68 -1.29 6.91
N ARG A 61 7.76 -0.55 6.28
CA ARG A 61 6.84 0.38 6.90
C ARG A 61 5.80 -0.35 7.74
N GLU A 62 5.36 0.31 8.81
CA GLU A 62 4.27 -0.15 9.66
C GLU A 62 2.94 -0.03 8.93
N VAL A 63 2.01 -0.95 9.21
CA VAL A 63 0.68 -0.98 8.58
C VAL A 63 -0.37 -0.75 9.66
N PHE A 64 -1.38 0.04 9.34
CA PHE A 64 -2.54 0.32 10.19
C PHE A 64 -3.79 -0.35 9.59
N PRO A 65 -4.09 -1.61 9.96
CA PRO A 65 -5.12 -2.42 9.30
C PRO A 65 -6.53 -1.84 9.44
N ASP A 66 -6.80 -1.13 10.53
CA ASP A 66 -8.11 -0.55 10.80
C ASP A 66 -8.45 0.55 9.80
N VAL A 67 -7.46 1.38 9.44
CA VAL A 67 -7.59 2.42 8.41
C VAL A 67 -7.76 1.80 7.02
N ALA A 68 -7.00 0.75 6.73
CA ALA A 68 -7.08 0.03 5.45
C ALA A 68 -8.47 -0.60 5.23
N ARG A 69 -9.05 -1.20 6.26
CA ARG A 69 -10.40 -1.78 6.22
C ARG A 69 -11.48 -0.70 6.02
N ALA A 70 -11.36 0.44 6.70
CA ALA A 70 -12.31 1.54 6.56
C ALA A 70 -12.38 2.11 5.13
N VAL A 71 -11.27 2.08 4.38
CA VAL A 71 -11.27 2.54 2.98
C VAL A 71 -11.96 1.54 2.05
N LEU A 72 -11.77 0.23 2.26
CA LEU A 72 -12.47 -0.79 1.47
C LEU A 72 -14.00 -0.72 1.68
N THR A 73 -14.46 -0.47 2.90
CA THR A 73 -15.90 -0.33 3.21
C THR A 73 -16.51 0.98 2.70
N GLN A 74 -15.71 2.03 2.47
CA GLN A 74 -16.20 3.32 1.97
C GLN A 74 -16.41 3.35 0.45
N SER A 75 -15.81 2.43 -0.32
CA SER A 75 -16.02 2.34 -1.77
C SER A 75 -17.35 1.68 -2.15
N GLU A 76 -18.08 1.11 -1.19
CA GLU A 76 -19.41 0.49 -1.39
C GLU A 76 -20.58 1.45 -1.07
N ARG A 77 -20.32 2.73 -0.79
CA ARG A 77 -21.35 3.77 -0.57
C ARG A 77 -21.32 4.86 -1.63
#